data_AF-A0A523XSY6-F1
#
_entry.id   AF-A0A523XSY6-F1
#
_cell.length_a   1.000
_cell.length_b   1.000
_cell.length_c   1.000
_cell.angle_alpha   90.00
_cell.angle_beta   90.00
_cell.angle_gamma   90.00
#
_symmetry.space_group_name_H-M   'P 1'
#
loop_
_entity.id
_entity.type
_entity.pdbx_description
1 polymer ?
#
loop_
_entity_poly.entity_id
_entity_poly.type
_entity_poly.pdbx_seq_one_letter_code
_entity_poly.pdbx_strand_id
1 'polypeptide(L)'
;MMATSAQQASQDERLLAAVAHSGALLPFLGFIVPLHIWITQRDWSKFVHFQALQALIYQLAMPSAFSVVYLLGFWGLYGTMLGGLPDGLGGALPSGLLTLRCVLVGMILVGWGLTLLFGLLGASRILAGRDFLYPLLGRWLVVYMEGSKNI
;
A
#
# COMPACT_ATOMS: atom_id res chain seq x y z
N MET A 1 -0.75 10.20 28.99
CA MET A 1 -0.44 9.07 28.09
C MET A 1 -1.38 9.17 26.90
N MET A 2 -0.85 9.27 25.67
CA MET A 2 -1.69 9.42 24.47
C MET A 2 -2.39 8.10 24.17
N ALA A 3 -3.69 8.14 23.90
CA ALA A 3 -4.42 6.99 23.34
C ALA A 3 -3.92 6.75 21.91
N THR A 4 -2.82 6.02 21.76
CA THR A 4 -2.40 5.41 20.50
C THR A 4 -2.90 3.97 20.38
N SER A 5 -3.54 3.46 21.45
CA SER A 5 -4.12 2.13 21.47
C SER A 5 -5.59 2.13 21.02
N ALA A 6 -5.94 1.19 20.16
CA ALA A 6 -7.30 0.96 19.67
C ALA A 6 -8.27 0.64 20.82
N GLN A 7 -7.77 0.08 21.93
CA GLN A 7 -8.61 -0.23 23.08
C GLN A 7 -9.04 1.01 23.87
N GLN A 8 -8.26 2.09 23.83
CA GLN A 8 -8.59 3.36 24.48
C GLN A 8 -9.35 4.31 23.55
N ALA A 9 -9.34 4.05 22.24
CA ALA A 9 -10.05 4.84 21.24
C ALA A 9 -11.56 4.60 21.32
N SER A 10 -12.34 5.65 21.06
CA SER A 10 -13.79 5.55 20.93
C SER A 10 -14.19 4.63 19.76
N GLN A 11 -15.45 4.22 19.73
CA GLN A 11 -15.97 3.41 18.62
C GLN A 11 -15.89 4.16 17.28
N ASP A 12 -16.17 5.46 17.27
CA ASP A 12 -16.12 6.29 16.07
C ASP A 12 -14.68 6.46 15.55
N GLU A 13 -13.71 6.66 16.45
CA GLU A 13 -12.29 6.71 16.08
C GLU A 13 -11.81 5.37 15.49
N ARG A 14 -12.22 4.24 16.08
CA ARG A 14 -11.89 2.92 15.52
C ARG A 14 -12.53 2.69 14.17
N LEU A 15 -13.79 3.10 13.99
CA LEU A 15 -14.49 3.00 12.71
C LEU A 15 -13.77 3.84 11.65
N LEU A 16 -13.43 5.09 11.96
CA LEU A 16 -12.78 6.00 11.03
C LEU A 16 -11.37 5.52 10.64
N ALA A 17 -10.60 5.02 11.61
CA ALA A 17 -9.32 4.37 11.34
C ALA A 17 -9.49 3.11 10.47
N ALA A 18 -10.50 2.28 10.72
CA ALA A 18 -10.76 1.10 9.90
C ALA A 18 -11.19 1.45 8.46
N VAL A 19 -11.95 2.53 8.27
CA VAL A 19 -12.29 3.07 6.94
C VAL A 19 -11.03 3.51 6.20
N ALA A 20 -10.08 4.14 6.89
CA ALA A 20 -8.80 4.52 6.30
C ALA A 20 -8.05 3.31 5.72
N HIS A 21 -7.98 2.19 6.45
CA HIS A 21 -7.38 0.95 5.95
C HIS A 21 -8.21 0.27 4.85
N SER A 22 -9.53 0.37 4.92
CA SER A 22 -10.45 -0.21 3.93
C SER A 22 -10.34 0.45 2.56
N GLY A 23 -9.77 1.66 2.48
CA GLY A 23 -9.39 2.30 1.22
C GLY A 23 -8.58 1.39 0.30
N ALA A 24 -7.80 0.45 0.86
CA ALA A 24 -7.05 -0.54 0.10
C ALA A 24 -7.91 -1.38 -0.87
N LEU A 25 -9.21 -1.52 -0.61
CA LEU A 25 -10.16 -2.22 -1.49
C LEU A 25 -10.41 -1.52 -2.83
N LEU A 26 -10.08 -0.23 -2.95
CA LEU A 26 -10.23 0.54 -4.17
C LEU A 26 -8.87 0.59 -4.88
N PRO A 27 -8.70 -0.13 -5.99
CA PRO A 27 -7.47 -0.05 -6.77
C PRO A 27 -7.24 1.36 -7.28
N PHE A 28 -5.98 1.80 -7.27
CA PHE A 28 -5.48 3.09 -7.74
C PHE A 28 -5.95 4.33 -6.97
N LEU A 29 -7.20 4.37 -6.49
CA LEU A 29 -7.78 5.53 -5.80
C LEU A 29 -7.90 5.33 -4.29
N GLY A 30 -7.61 4.13 -3.78
CA GLY A 30 -7.77 3.76 -2.38
C GLY A 30 -7.10 4.70 -1.40
N PHE A 31 -5.92 5.23 -1.77
CA PHE A 31 -5.12 6.13 -0.96
C PHE A 31 -5.82 7.48 -0.67
N ILE A 32 -6.83 7.87 -1.45
CA ILE A 32 -7.57 9.12 -1.24
C ILE A 32 -8.31 9.08 0.09
N VAL A 33 -8.84 7.92 0.48
CA VAL A 33 -9.58 7.74 1.73
C VAL A 33 -8.69 8.03 2.96
N PRO A 34 -7.56 7.34 3.17
CA PRO A 34 -6.68 7.63 4.29
C PRO A 34 -6.02 9.00 4.18
N LEU A 35 -5.77 9.55 2.98
CA LEU A 35 -5.27 10.92 2.82
C LEU A 35 -6.24 11.95 3.38
N HIS A 36 -7.52 11.85 2.99
CA HIS A 36 -8.54 12.78 3.44
C HIS A 36 -8.73 12.71 4.96
N ILE A 37 -8.77 11.49 5.51
CA ILE A 37 -8.88 11.26 6.96
C ILE A 37 -7.64 11.81 7.70
N TRP A 38 -6.45 11.58 7.16
CA TRP A 38 -5.20 12.07 7.76
C TRP A 38 -5.18 13.60 7.89
N ILE A 39 -5.57 14.31 6.83
CA ILE A 39 -5.63 15.78 6.81
C ILE A 39 -6.68 16.30 7.81
N THR A 40 -7.88 15.73 7.78
CA THR A 40 -9.02 16.25 8.56
C THR A 40 -8.94 15.90 10.05
N GLN A 41 -8.31 14.80 10.42
CA GLN A 41 -8.30 14.30 11.81
C GLN A 41 -7.07 14.72 12.63
N ARG A 42 -6.19 15.54 12.08
CA ARG A 42 -4.94 15.99 12.73
C ARG A 42 -5.16 16.59 14.13
N ASP A 43 -6.17 17.45 14.26
CA ASP A 43 -6.43 18.20 15.50
C ASP A 43 -7.44 17.50 16.42
N TRP A 44 -8.17 16.51 15.90
CA TRP A 44 -9.29 15.85 16.59
C TRP A 44 -8.87 14.55 17.26
N SER A 45 -8.13 13.69 16.56
CA SER A 45 -7.71 12.38 17.10
C SER A 45 -6.31 12.00 16.64
N LYS A 46 -5.40 11.91 17.61
CA LYS A 46 -4.04 11.42 17.38
C LYS A 46 -4.01 9.96 16.95
N PHE A 47 -4.96 9.15 17.45
CA PHE A 47 -5.10 7.74 17.07
C PHE A 47 -5.49 7.62 15.59
N VAL A 48 -6.56 8.31 15.19
CA VAL A 48 -7.05 8.23 13.81
C VAL A 48 -6.04 8.83 12.84
N HIS A 49 -5.45 9.97 13.19
CA HIS A 49 -4.40 10.59 12.40
C HIS A 49 -3.21 9.64 12.17
N PHE A 50 -2.77 8.94 13.22
CA PHE A 50 -1.70 7.94 13.11
C PHE A 50 -2.08 6.77 12.19
N GLN A 51 -3.25 6.17 12.38
CA GLN A 51 -3.69 5.01 11.60
C GLN A 51 -3.95 5.38 10.13
N ALA A 52 -4.51 6.56 9.88
CA ALA A 52 -4.70 7.08 8.53
C ALA A 52 -3.36 7.29 7.82
N LEU A 53 -2.35 7.84 8.49
CA LEU A 53 -1.01 7.97 7.89
C LEU A 53 -0.37 6.62 7.59
N GLN A 54 -0.52 5.63 8.48
CA GLN A 54 -0.06 4.27 8.22
C GLN A 54 -0.72 3.65 6.99
N ALA A 55 -2.05 3.74 6.90
CA ALA A 55 -2.82 3.26 5.77
C ALA A 55 -2.42 3.96 4.46
N LEU A 56 -2.24 5.28 4.49
CA LEU A 56 -1.84 6.08 3.34
C LEU A 56 -0.48 5.63 2.79
N ILE A 57 0.54 5.57 3.66
CA ILE A 57 1.89 5.16 3.25
C ILE A 57 1.87 3.73 2.71
N TYR A 58 1.13 2.82 3.36
CA TYR A 58 1.04 1.44 2.89
C TYR A 58 0.39 1.33 1.51
N GLN A 59 -0.74 2.01 1.30
CA GLN A 59 -1.49 1.98 0.03
C GLN A 59 -0.75 2.68 -1.12
N LEU A 60 0.17 3.60 -0.82
CA LEU A 60 1.06 4.20 -1.82
C LEU A 60 2.31 3.35 -2.06
N ALA A 61 3.01 2.93 -1.01
CA ALA A 61 4.33 2.32 -1.14
C ALA A 61 4.26 0.91 -1.75
N MET A 62 3.39 0.05 -1.23
CA MET A 62 3.38 -1.37 -1.64
C MET A 62 2.92 -1.54 -3.09
N PRO A 63 1.74 -1.08 -3.52
CA PRO A 63 1.30 -1.20 -4.92
C PRO A 63 2.26 -0.52 -5.90
N SER A 64 2.84 0.64 -5.54
CA SER A 64 3.78 1.34 -6.41
C SER A 64 5.08 0.57 -6.59
N ALA A 65 5.62 -0.03 -5.53
CA ALA A 65 6.83 -0.85 -5.61
C ALA A 65 6.67 -2.01 -6.60
N PHE A 66 5.57 -2.77 -6.51
CA PHE A 66 5.28 -3.85 -7.47
C PHE A 66 5.04 -3.32 -8.89
N SER A 67 4.39 -2.15 -9.02
CA SER A 67 4.12 -1.53 -10.33
C SER A 67 5.41 -1.07 -11.01
N VAL A 68 6.38 -0.51 -10.27
CA VAL A 68 7.69 -0.12 -10.81
C VAL A 68 8.49 -1.33 -11.29
N VAL A 69 8.53 -2.41 -10.50
CA VAL A 69 9.20 -3.66 -10.91
C VAL A 69 8.61 -4.19 -12.22
N TYR A 70 7.29 -4.15 -12.36
CA TYR A 70 6.64 -4.53 -13.60
C TYR A 70 6.98 -3.60 -14.77
N LEU A 71 6.91 -2.28 -14.59
CA LEU A 71 7.19 -1.33 -15.65
C LEU A 71 8.64 -1.47 -16.16
N LEU A 72 9.61 -1.62 -15.26
CA LEU A 72 11.01 -1.85 -15.64
C LEU A 72 11.18 -3.17 -16.41
N GLY A 73 10.55 -4.26 -15.93
CA GLY A 73 10.60 -5.54 -16.62
C GLY A 73 9.86 -5.54 -17.96
N PHE A 74 8.78 -4.77 -18.08
CA PHE A 74 7.96 -4.65 -19.29
C PHE A 74 8.66 -3.80 -20.36
N TRP A 75 9.16 -2.61 -20.00
CA TRP A 75 9.84 -1.70 -20.93
C TRP A 75 11.24 -2.19 -21.32
N GLY A 76 12.00 -2.78 -20.39
CA GLY A 76 13.29 -3.40 -20.69
C GLY A 76 13.18 -4.52 -21.72
N LEU A 77 12.02 -5.18 -21.78
CA LEU A 77 11.72 -6.25 -22.74
C LEU A 77 11.20 -5.72 -24.08
N TYR A 78 10.42 -4.64 -24.07
CA TYR A 78 9.94 -4.00 -25.31
C TYR A 78 11.11 -3.44 -26.14
N GLY A 79 12.14 -2.91 -25.47
CA GLY A 79 13.37 -2.43 -26.11
C GLY A 79 14.13 -3.50 -26.89
N THR A 80 14.13 -4.76 -26.43
CA THR A 80 14.79 -5.87 -27.15
C THR A 80 14.00 -6.36 -28.37
N MET A 81 12.69 -6.11 -28.41
CA MET A 81 11.84 -6.45 -29.58
C MET A 81 11.98 -5.43 -30.72
N LEU A 82 12.19 -4.14 -30.41
CA LEU A 82 12.41 -3.09 -31.41
C LEU A 82 13.86 -3.03 -31.89
N GLY A 83 14.83 -3.37 -31.05
CA GLY A 83 16.25 -3.39 -31.42
C GLY A 83 16.68 -4.58 -32.29
N GLY A 84 15.77 -5.53 -32.57
CA GLY A 84 16.08 -6.82 -33.20
C GLY A 84 15.56 -7.03 -34.63
N LEU A 85 15.14 -6.00 -35.36
CA LEU A 85 14.55 -6.18 -36.70
C LEU A 85 15.29 -5.40 -37.80
N PRO A 86 16.07 -6.09 -38.64
CA PRO A 86 15.88 -6.05 -40.09
C PRO A 86 14.84 -7.13 -40.44
N ASP A 87 13.74 -6.74 -41.07
CA ASP A 87 12.67 -7.60 -41.63
C ASP A 87 11.61 -8.17 -40.65
N GLY A 88 10.56 -7.36 -40.45
CA GLY A 88 9.17 -7.83 -40.59
C GLY A 88 8.58 -8.80 -39.55
N LEU A 89 7.85 -8.23 -38.58
CA LEU A 89 6.51 -8.66 -38.14
C LEU A 89 6.21 -10.18 -38.11
N GLY A 90 6.67 -10.89 -37.08
CA GLY A 90 6.22 -12.28 -36.87
C GLY A 90 6.81 -13.08 -35.71
N GLY A 91 7.60 -12.48 -34.82
CA GLY A 91 8.24 -13.21 -33.74
C GLY A 91 7.29 -13.50 -32.59
N ALA A 92 6.82 -14.74 -32.45
CA ALA A 92 6.32 -15.24 -31.17
C ALA A 92 7.37 -14.91 -30.09
N LEU A 93 6.93 -14.38 -28.93
CA LEU A 93 7.82 -14.16 -27.79
C LEU A 93 8.61 -15.47 -27.55
N PRO A 94 9.96 -15.44 -27.58
CA PRO A 94 10.76 -16.56 -27.12
C PRO A 94 10.20 -17.07 -25.79
N SER A 95 10.00 -18.37 -25.65
CA SER A 95 9.27 -18.97 -24.53
C SER A 95 9.79 -18.53 -23.15
N GLY A 96 11.09 -18.24 -23.03
CA GLY A 96 11.70 -17.64 -21.84
C GLY A 96 11.20 -16.23 -21.51
N LEU A 97 11.01 -15.37 -22.51
CA LEU A 97 10.48 -14.02 -22.33
C LEU A 97 8.98 -14.03 -22.00
N LEU A 98 8.22 -14.96 -22.57
CA LEU A 98 6.83 -15.19 -22.19
C LEU A 98 6.73 -15.67 -20.72
N THR A 99 7.57 -16.62 -20.32
CA THR A 99 7.62 -17.14 -18.94
C THR A 99 7.96 -16.02 -17.96
N LEU A 100 8.99 -15.22 -18.24
CA LEU A 100 9.33 -14.05 -17.44
C LEU A 100 8.15 -13.09 -17.30
N ARG A 101 7.43 -12.82 -18.41
CA ARG A 101 6.25 -11.95 -18.39
C ARG A 101 5.12 -12.51 -17.51
N CYS A 102 4.85 -13.81 -17.59
CA CYS A 102 3.88 -14.46 -16.71
C CYS A 102 4.27 -14.34 -15.24
N VAL A 103 5.56 -14.50 -14.92
CA VAL A 103 6.09 -14.32 -13.56
C VAL A 103 5.92 -12.88 -13.08
N LEU A 104 6.27 -11.88 -13.89
CA LEU A 104 6.11 -10.46 -13.55
C LEU A 104 4.64 -10.08 -13.28
N VAL A 105 3.72 -10.54 -14.13
CA VAL A 105 2.27 -10.33 -13.92
C VAL A 105 1.80 -11.05 -12.65
N GLY A 106 2.23 -12.29 -12.42
CA GLY A 106 1.93 -13.02 -11.20
C GLY A 106 2.39 -12.28 -9.94
N MET A 107 3.60 -11.71 -9.96
CA MET A 107 4.12 -10.91 -8.83
C MET A 107 3.29 -9.65 -8.56
N ILE A 108 2.79 -8.96 -9.58
CA ILE A 108 1.87 -7.83 -9.39
C ILE A 108 0.58 -8.26 -8.72
N LEU A 109 -0.03 -9.34 -9.21
CA LEU A 109 -1.29 -9.84 -8.67
C LEU A 109 -1.14 -10.25 -7.21
N VAL A 110 -0.01 -10.90 -6.87
CA VAL A 110 0.35 -11.20 -5.47
C VAL A 110 0.54 -9.90 -4.68
N GLY A 111 1.26 -8.91 -5.21
CA GLY A 111 1.47 -7.61 -4.55
C GLY A 111 0.17 -6.86 -4.24
N TRP A 112 -0.77 -6.83 -5.20
CA TRP A 112 -2.12 -6.29 -5.02
C TRP A 112 -2.91 -7.11 -4.00
N GLY A 113 -2.88 -8.43 -4.10
CA GLY A 113 -3.54 -9.33 -3.15
C GLY A 113 -3.05 -9.11 -1.72
N LEU A 114 -1.74 -8.94 -1.52
CA LEU A 114 -1.18 -8.60 -0.21
C LEU A 114 -1.67 -7.25 0.28
N THR A 115 -1.74 -6.24 -0.60
CA THR A 115 -2.23 -4.90 -0.22
C THR A 115 -3.67 -4.95 0.28
N LEU A 116 -4.54 -5.67 -0.43
CA LEU A 116 -5.93 -5.90 -0.03
C LEU A 116 -6.01 -6.64 1.31
N LEU A 117 -5.25 -7.73 1.44
CA LEU A 117 -5.23 -8.57 2.63
C LEU A 117 -4.80 -7.78 3.87
N PHE A 118 -3.69 -7.03 3.79
CA PHE A 118 -3.21 -6.25 4.92
C PHE A 118 -4.09 -5.03 5.22
N GLY A 119 -4.74 -4.41 4.23
CA GLY A 119 -5.75 -3.38 4.44
C GLY A 119 -6.96 -3.90 5.22
N LEU A 120 -7.51 -5.04 4.81
CA LEU A 120 -8.62 -5.71 5.53
C LEU A 120 -8.22 -6.19 6.93
N LEU A 121 -7.01 -6.72 7.07
CA LEU A 121 -6.47 -7.12 8.37
C LEU A 121 -6.28 -5.91 9.31
N GLY A 122 -5.89 -4.75 8.79
CA GLY A 122 -5.80 -3.52 9.56
C GLY A 122 -7.17 -3.05 10.02
N ALA A 123 -8.13 -2.96 9.10
CA ALA A 123 -9.50 -2.57 9.39
C ALA A 123 -10.15 -3.47 10.44
N SER A 124 -10.08 -4.80 10.26
CA SER A 124 -10.68 -5.78 11.18
C SER A 124 -10.06 -5.75 12.58
N ARG A 125 -8.73 -5.63 12.69
CA ARG A 125 -8.07 -5.58 14.00
C ARG A 125 -8.42 -4.31 14.77
N ILE A 126 -8.43 -3.16 14.10
CA ILE A 126 -8.77 -1.88 14.75
C ILE A 126 -10.24 -1.87 15.19
N LEU A 127 -11.16 -2.38 14.38
CA LEU A 127 -12.57 -2.53 14.77
C LEU A 127 -12.73 -3.43 16.00
N ALA A 128 -11.93 -4.50 16.09
CA ALA A 128 -11.91 -5.38 17.27
C ALA A 128 -11.25 -4.74 18.51
N GLY A 129 -10.82 -3.48 18.44
CA GLY A 129 -10.11 -2.79 19.52
C GLY A 129 -8.67 -3.27 19.72
N ARG A 130 -8.10 -3.99 18.75
CA ARG A 130 -6.70 -4.43 18.77
C ARG A 130 -5.84 -3.46 17.99
N ASP A 131 -4.65 -3.22 18.53
CA ASP A 131 -3.66 -2.40 17.84
C ASP A 131 -3.22 -3.06 16.54
N PHE A 132 -3.05 -2.23 15.51
CA PHE A 132 -2.53 -2.65 14.23
C PHE A 132 -1.38 -1.75 13.83
N LEU A 133 -0.34 -2.40 13.33
CA LEU A 133 0.86 -1.80 12.78
C LEU A 133 1.27 -2.65 11.58
N TYR A 134 1.53 -2.01 10.44
CA TYR A 134 2.11 -2.72 9.30
C TYR A 134 3.52 -3.22 9.68
N PRO A 135 3.88 -4.50 9.44
CA PRO A 135 5.14 -5.07 9.94
C PRO A 135 6.40 -4.32 9.53
N LEU A 136 6.45 -3.79 8.30
CA LEU A 136 7.60 -3.05 7.77
C LEU A 136 7.53 -1.54 8.06
N LEU A 137 6.34 -0.94 7.99
CA LEU A 137 6.18 0.52 8.09
C LEU A 137 5.91 1.01 9.52
N GLY A 138 5.25 0.18 10.33
CA GLY A 138 4.77 0.59 11.65
C GLY A 138 5.90 0.98 12.60
N ARG A 139 7.05 0.29 12.53
CA ARG A 139 8.20 0.59 13.38
C ARG A 139 8.87 1.91 13.02
N TRP A 140 9.02 2.21 11.73
CA TRP A 140 9.63 3.47 11.27
C TRP A 140 8.73 4.67 11.59
N LEU A 141 7.40 4.51 11.40
CA LEU A 141 6.47 5.61 11.61
C LEU A 141 6.32 6.00 13.09
N VAL A 142 6.41 5.03 14.01
CA VAL A 142 6.43 5.30 15.45
C VAL A 142 7.62 6.19 15.81
N VAL A 143 8.82 5.86 15.32
CA VAL A 143 10.03 6.65 15.54
C VAL A 143 9.91 8.07 14.96
N TYR A 144 9.35 8.21 13.76
CA TYR A 144 9.15 9.52 13.11
C TYR A 144 8.21 10.43 13.92
N MET A 145 7.07 9.91 14.39
CA MET A 145 6.11 10.71 15.17
C MET A 145 6.55 11.00 16.60
N GLU A 146 7.46 10.20 17.15
CA GLU A 146 8.11 10.50 18.43
C GLU A 146 9.20 11.56 18.27
N GLY A 147 10.01 11.50 17.21
CA GLY A 147 11.03 12.49 16.91
C GLY A 147 10.47 13.90 16.60
N SER A 148 9.33 13.97 15.91
CA SER A 148 8.66 15.25 15.59
C SER A 148 8.14 16.01 16.81
N LYS A 149 8.01 15.39 17.99
CA LYS A 149 7.55 16.08 19.22
C LYS A 149 8.67 16.76 20.01
N ASN A 150 9.93 16.53 19.62
CA ASN A 150 11.12 17.02 20.30
C ASN A 150 11.80 18.18 19.56
N ILE A 151 11.13 18.77 18.56
CA ILE A 151 11.53 19.99 17.83
C ILE A 151 10.40 20.99 17.99
#